data_AF-A0A5C0E3B7-F1
#
_entry.id   AF-A0A5C0E3B7-F1
#
_cell.length_a   1.000
_cell.length_b   1.000
_cell.length_c   1.000
_cell.angle_alpha   90.00
_cell.angle_beta   90.00
_cell.angle_gamma   90.00
#
_symmetry.space_group_name_H-M   'P 1'
#
loop_
_entity.id
_entity.type
_entity.pdbx_description
1 polymer ?
#
loop_
_entity_poly.entity_id
_entity_poly.type
_entity_poly.pdbx_seq_one_letter_code
_entity_poly.pdbx_strand_id
1 'polypeptide(L)'
;MKKDNLINLVRKAFFIDTAIITKTDSWFLLQNSINHILNWQTFSNKSREVLSELYGNQSEIIEHVLKCGDKIDKDTNYENQYIRNWIYSNKEDKLLFICEIVTKLATERNAITIKIESDVWDEPLSGDTIKKLLPSTVKMPYNAFILDVTNYNWTYNNEKVKTIHFSKFGENEKYINEKNIHGMFVLVIYTDDPAANVIYLDPNKSLEEHIKMGYDLKGTDDIEYLLSRLFSIAMYLENFKLDKSRVVIGKQIVKKNKKKHILSDKQITVIRLKQPKAEAIIEREGIEKGKINVSFLVKGHWRNQSYINSESKERYNKLKWIDSYFKGKDKDKLQKIIEI
;
A
#
# COMPACT_ATOMS: atom_id res chain seq x y z
N MET A 1 -3.18 -29.08 -1.65
CA MET A 1 -2.25 -28.20 -2.38
C MET A 1 -1.74 -27.15 -1.40
N LYS A 2 -0.42 -26.93 -1.33
CA LYS A 2 0.09 -25.71 -0.68
C LYS A 2 -0.59 -24.50 -1.34
N LYS A 3 -0.78 -23.39 -0.64
CA LYS A 3 -1.27 -22.11 -1.19
C LYS A 3 -0.25 -21.59 -2.22
N ASP A 4 -0.09 -22.29 -3.33
CA ASP A 4 0.58 -21.80 -4.52
C ASP A 4 -0.09 -20.48 -4.86
N ASN A 5 0.70 -19.41 -4.92
CA ASN A 5 0.27 -18.01 -4.97
C ASN A 5 -1.09 -17.87 -5.68
N LEU A 6 -2.16 -17.69 -4.90
CA LEU A 6 -3.55 -17.71 -5.35
C LEU A 6 -3.78 -16.80 -6.56
N ILE A 7 -2.99 -15.73 -6.68
CA ILE A 7 -3.03 -14.83 -7.82
C ILE A 7 -2.42 -15.39 -9.09
N ASN A 8 -1.37 -16.21 -9.01
CA ASN A 8 -0.91 -16.94 -10.19
C ASN A 8 -1.99 -17.91 -10.69
N LEU A 9 -2.72 -18.55 -9.77
CA LEU A 9 -3.85 -19.42 -10.11
C LEU A 9 -4.98 -18.61 -10.76
N VAL A 10 -5.33 -17.45 -10.19
CA VAL A 10 -6.38 -16.57 -10.74
C VAL A 10 -6.02 -16.04 -12.12
N ARG A 11 -4.79 -15.56 -12.31
CA ARG A 11 -4.31 -15.10 -13.61
C ARG A 11 -4.35 -16.21 -14.65
N LYS A 12 -4.02 -17.45 -14.26
CA LYS A 12 -4.05 -18.62 -15.13
C LYS A 12 -5.49 -19.02 -15.48
N ALA A 13 -6.37 -19.12 -14.48
CA ALA A 13 -7.69 -19.73 -14.63
C ALA A 13 -8.80 -18.73 -15.01
N PHE A 14 -8.65 -17.44 -14.70
CA PHE A 14 -9.61 -16.38 -15.01
C PHE A 14 -9.09 -15.36 -16.01
N PHE A 15 -7.87 -15.55 -16.54
CA PHE A 15 -7.24 -14.69 -17.55
C PHE A 15 -7.13 -13.20 -17.16
N ILE A 16 -7.19 -12.89 -15.87
CA ILE A 16 -7.05 -11.54 -15.34
C ILE A 16 -5.57 -11.12 -15.42
N ASP A 17 -5.29 -9.92 -15.93
CA ASP A 17 -3.94 -9.39 -16.08
C ASP A 17 -3.84 -7.89 -15.73
N THR A 18 -2.65 -7.32 -15.84
CA THR A 18 -2.41 -5.90 -15.49
C THR A 18 -3.04 -4.90 -16.45
N ALA A 19 -3.72 -5.33 -17.51
CA ALA A 19 -4.45 -4.41 -18.39
C ALA A 19 -5.78 -3.96 -17.78
N ILE A 20 -6.43 -4.79 -16.95
CA ILE A 20 -7.72 -4.43 -16.35
C ILE A 20 -7.64 -3.15 -15.49
N ILE A 21 -6.53 -3.00 -14.76
CA ILE A 21 -6.28 -1.84 -13.89
C ILE A 21 -6.00 -0.54 -14.66
N THR A 22 -5.91 -0.58 -15.99
CA THR A 22 -5.78 0.64 -16.81
C THR A 22 -7.09 1.04 -17.48
N LYS A 23 -8.12 0.20 -17.38
CA LYS A 23 -9.40 0.46 -18.04
C LYS A 23 -10.27 1.41 -17.26
N THR A 24 -9.94 1.64 -15.99
CA THR A 24 -10.68 2.55 -15.14
C THR A 24 -9.82 3.06 -13.99
N ASP A 25 -10.09 4.29 -13.58
CA ASP A 25 -9.65 4.84 -12.30
C ASP A 25 -10.63 4.50 -11.16
N SER A 26 -11.87 4.09 -11.46
CA SER A 26 -12.92 3.84 -10.48
C SER A 26 -12.75 2.49 -9.78
N TRP A 27 -12.63 2.52 -8.44
CA TRP A 27 -12.62 1.29 -7.63
C TRP A 27 -13.90 0.46 -7.84
N PHE A 28 -15.07 1.11 -7.85
CA PHE A 28 -16.35 0.43 -8.05
C PHE A 28 -16.40 -0.35 -9.37
N LEU A 29 -16.02 0.29 -10.48
CA LEU A 29 -16.02 -0.36 -11.79
C LEU A 29 -14.98 -1.49 -11.85
N LEU A 30 -13.78 -1.28 -11.29
CA LEU A 30 -12.73 -2.29 -11.25
C LEU A 30 -13.14 -3.52 -10.42
N GLN A 31 -13.69 -3.29 -9.23
CA GLN A 31 -14.20 -4.33 -8.34
C GLN A 31 -15.28 -5.16 -9.03
N ASN A 32 -16.28 -4.49 -9.62
CA ASN A 32 -17.35 -5.18 -10.34
C ASN A 32 -16.80 -5.97 -11.53
N SER A 33 -15.84 -5.41 -12.27
CA SER A 33 -15.27 -6.08 -13.45
C SER A 33 -14.58 -7.38 -13.08
N ILE A 34 -13.75 -7.33 -12.03
CA ILE A 34 -13.09 -8.53 -11.52
C ILE A 34 -14.13 -9.49 -10.96
N ASN A 35 -15.14 -9.01 -10.24
CA ASN A 35 -16.21 -9.86 -9.74
C ASN A 35 -16.99 -10.55 -10.87
N HIS A 36 -17.30 -9.87 -11.97
CA HIS A 36 -17.96 -10.48 -13.13
C HIS A 36 -17.09 -11.54 -13.82
N ILE A 37 -15.80 -11.26 -14.01
CA ILE A 37 -14.87 -12.26 -14.57
C ILE A 37 -14.75 -13.47 -13.62
N LEU A 38 -14.62 -13.19 -12.32
CA LEU A 38 -14.52 -14.21 -11.29
C LEU A 38 -15.79 -15.01 -11.13
N ASN A 39 -16.97 -14.50 -11.52
CA ASN A 39 -18.27 -15.19 -11.52
C ASN A 39 -18.76 -15.53 -12.94
N TRP A 40 -17.85 -15.59 -13.91
CA TRP A 40 -18.22 -15.86 -15.29
C TRP A 40 -18.83 -17.26 -15.40
N GLN A 41 -20.07 -17.29 -15.88
CA GLN A 41 -20.77 -18.49 -16.34
C GLN A 41 -20.96 -18.33 -17.85
N THR A 42 -20.94 -19.42 -18.63
CA THR A 42 -21.10 -19.36 -20.09
C THR A 42 -22.29 -18.50 -20.48
N PHE A 43 -22.05 -17.43 -21.25
CA PHE A 43 -23.01 -16.34 -21.39
C PHE A 43 -23.14 -15.91 -22.86
N SER A 44 -24.37 -15.99 -23.40
CA SER A 44 -24.73 -15.67 -24.80
C SER A 44 -24.69 -14.15 -25.09
N ASN A 45 -25.00 -13.72 -26.32
CA ASN A 45 -25.05 -12.32 -26.79
C ASN A 45 -25.75 -11.31 -25.83
N LYS A 46 -26.64 -11.78 -24.94
CA LYS A 46 -27.27 -10.98 -23.87
C LYS A 46 -26.28 -10.30 -22.90
N SER A 47 -25.04 -10.79 -22.80
CA SER A 47 -24.07 -10.27 -21.82
C SER A 47 -23.53 -8.88 -22.13
N ARG A 48 -23.45 -8.53 -23.41
CA ARG A 48 -23.01 -7.17 -23.77
C ARG A 48 -24.04 -6.14 -23.37
N GLU A 49 -25.33 -6.43 -23.55
CA GLU A 49 -26.43 -5.56 -23.15
C GLU A 49 -26.47 -5.39 -21.62
N VAL A 50 -26.40 -6.48 -20.86
CA VAL A 50 -26.34 -6.45 -19.39
C VAL A 50 -25.13 -5.67 -18.87
N LEU A 51 -23.95 -5.88 -19.47
CA LEU A 51 -22.76 -5.10 -19.10
C LEU A 51 -22.89 -3.63 -19.51
N SER A 52 -23.48 -3.33 -20.67
CA SER A 52 -23.73 -1.95 -21.09
C SER A 52 -24.70 -1.22 -20.16
N GLU A 53 -25.71 -1.89 -19.62
CA GLU A 53 -26.58 -1.32 -18.58
C GLU A 53 -25.83 -1.03 -17.26
N LEU A 54 -24.95 -1.96 -16.84
CA LEU A 54 -24.21 -1.85 -15.58
C LEU A 54 -23.06 -0.84 -15.64
N TYR A 55 -22.38 -0.76 -16.77
CA TYR A 55 -21.15 0.02 -16.96
C TYR A 55 -21.35 1.29 -17.80
N GLY A 56 -22.52 1.49 -18.40
CA GLY A 56 -22.80 2.62 -19.29
C GLY A 56 -21.82 2.71 -20.45
N ASN A 57 -21.26 3.91 -20.69
CA ASN A 57 -20.36 4.20 -21.81
C ASN A 57 -18.91 3.69 -21.61
N GLN A 58 -18.64 2.84 -20.61
CA GLN A 58 -17.29 2.34 -20.31
C GLN A 58 -16.90 1.16 -21.21
N SER A 59 -16.90 1.38 -22.53
CA SER A 59 -16.71 0.35 -23.55
C SER A 59 -15.43 -0.46 -23.38
N GLU A 60 -14.32 0.18 -23.01
CA GLU A 60 -13.03 -0.52 -22.84
C GLU A 60 -13.04 -1.56 -21.72
N ILE A 61 -13.78 -1.29 -20.63
CA ILE A 61 -13.94 -2.23 -19.52
C ILE A 61 -14.80 -3.40 -19.96
N ILE A 62 -15.94 -3.10 -20.61
CA ILE A 62 -16.88 -4.11 -21.10
C ILE A 62 -16.16 -5.07 -22.05
N GLU A 63 -15.41 -4.54 -23.03
CA GLU A 63 -14.63 -5.34 -23.97
C GLU A 63 -13.59 -6.21 -23.27
N HIS A 64 -12.93 -5.70 -22.24
CA HIS A 64 -11.96 -6.48 -21.48
C HIS A 64 -12.62 -7.63 -20.70
N VAL A 65 -13.76 -7.37 -20.04
CA VAL A 65 -14.53 -8.39 -19.31
C VAL A 65 -15.02 -9.47 -20.27
N LEU A 66 -15.63 -9.09 -21.40
CA LEU A 66 -16.09 -10.03 -22.43
C LEU A 66 -14.94 -10.87 -22.99
N LYS A 67 -13.79 -10.24 -23.29
CA LYS A 67 -12.60 -10.96 -23.78
C LYS A 67 -12.07 -11.99 -22.78
N CYS A 68 -12.13 -11.69 -21.48
CA CYS A 68 -11.78 -12.65 -20.44
C CYS A 68 -12.80 -13.78 -20.36
N GLY A 69 -14.09 -13.45 -20.42
CA GLY A 69 -15.20 -14.41 -20.48
C GLY A 69 -15.11 -15.40 -21.65
N ASP A 70 -14.90 -14.90 -22.86
CA ASP A 70 -14.73 -15.74 -24.06
C ASP A 70 -13.57 -16.73 -23.94
N LYS A 71 -12.49 -16.34 -23.24
CA LYS A 71 -11.37 -17.24 -22.96
C LYS A 71 -11.75 -18.31 -21.95
N ILE A 72 -12.56 -17.97 -20.95
CA ILE A 72 -13.07 -18.92 -19.96
C ILE A 72 -13.98 -19.95 -20.64
N ASP A 73 -14.91 -19.50 -21.50
CA ASP A 73 -15.84 -20.39 -22.21
C ASP A 73 -15.12 -21.37 -23.15
N LYS A 74 -13.99 -20.94 -23.73
CA LYS A 74 -13.15 -21.76 -24.61
C LYS A 74 -12.08 -22.56 -23.85
N ASP A 75 -11.98 -22.42 -22.53
CA ASP A 75 -10.95 -23.08 -21.73
C ASP A 75 -11.30 -24.54 -21.44
N THR A 76 -10.72 -25.44 -22.23
CA THR A 76 -10.87 -26.90 -22.12
C THR A 76 -9.91 -27.54 -21.10
N ASN A 77 -9.07 -26.74 -20.43
CA ASN A 77 -8.13 -27.27 -19.45
C ASN A 77 -8.85 -27.68 -18.15
N TYR A 78 -8.88 -28.99 -17.88
CA TYR A 78 -9.55 -29.55 -16.70
C TYR A 78 -8.98 -29.04 -15.36
N GLU A 79 -7.67 -28.81 -15.28
CA GLU A 79 -7.02 -28.25 -14.08
C GLU A 79 -7.54 -26.84 -13.79
N ASN A 80 -7.66 -25.99 -14.81
CA ASN A 80 -8.20 -24.65 -14.67
C ASN A 80 -9.67 -24.68 -14.22
N GLN A 81 -10.49 -25.57 -14.80
CA GLN A 81 -11.89 -25.74 -14.42
C GLN A 81 -12.03 -26.16 -12.95
N TYR A 82 -11.23 -27.13 -12.51
CA TYR A 82 -11.18 -27.56 -11.11
C TYR A 82 -10.78 -26.42 -10.17
N ILE A 83 -9.73 -25.66 -10.52
CA ILE A 83 -9.26 -24.50 -9.74
C ILE A 83 -10.34 -23.42 -9.62
N ARG A 84 -11.06 -23.11 -10.71
CA ARG A 84 -12.17 -22.14 -10.68
C ARG A 84 -13.22 -22.58 -9.67
N ASN A 85 -13.70 -23.82 -9.75
CA ASN A 85 -14.69 -24.38 -8.82
C ASN A 85 -14.20 -24.31 -7.37
N TRP A 86 -12.94 -24.67 -7.12
CA TRP A 86 -12.35 -24.57 -5.78
C TRP A 86 -12.32 -23.13 -5.25
N ILE A 87 -11.95 -22.16 -6.09
CA ILE A 87 -11.94 -20.73 -5.73
C ILE A 87 -13.35 -20.23 -5.38
N TYR A 88 -14.37 -20.66 -6.14
CA TYR A 88 -15.77 -20.28 -5.90
C TYR A 88 -16.29 -20.78 -4.56
N SER A 89 -15.98 -22.02 -4.19
CA SER A 89 -16.52 -22.66 -2.99
C SER A 89 -15.87 -22.19 -1.68
N ASN A 90 -14.75 -21.47 -1.72
CA ASN A 90 -13.85 -21.31 -0.57
C ASN A 90 -13.60 -19.84 -0.17
N LYS A 91 -14.44 -18.89 -0.60
CA LYS A 91 -14.22 -17.46 -0.33
C LYS A 91 -15.32 -16.84 0.50
N GLU A 92 -15.06 -16.82 1.80
CA GLU A 92 -15.91 -16.15 2.79
C GLU A 92 -15.77 -14.62 2.80
N ASP A 93 -14.82 -14.02 2.05
CA ASP A 93 -14.81 -12.56 1.81
C ASP A 93 -14.36 -12.20 0.38
N LYS A 94 -15.35 -12.01 -0.51
CA LYS A 94 -15.11 -11.64 -1.92
C LYS A 94 -14.38 -10.29 -2.06
N LEU A 95 -14.62 -9.35 -1.15
CA LEU A 95 -14.04 -8.01 -1.23
C LEU A 95 -12.54 -8.07 -0.92
N LEU A 96 -12.15 -8.68 0.20
CA LEU A 96 -10.73 -8.84 0.57
C LEU A 96 -9.96 -9.57 -0.52
N PHE A 97 -10.57 -10.59 -1.12
CA PHE A 97 -9.95 -11.31 -2.21
C PHE A 97 -9.72 -10.45 -3.47
N ILE A 98 -10.70 -9.61 -3.85
CA ILE A 98 -10.54 -8.67 -4.98
C ILE A 98 -9.47 -7.62 -4.66
N CYS A 99 -9.47 -7.08 -3.44
CA CYS A 99 -8.46 -6.18 -2.91
C CYS A 99 -7.04 -6.77 -3.05
N GLU A 100 -6.86 -8.05 -2.73
CA GLU A 100 -5.58 -8.75 -2.89
C GLU A 100 -5.14 -8.81 -4.36
N ILE A 101 -6.02 -9.25 -5.27
CA ILE A 101 -5.72 -9.34 -6.70
C ILE A 101 -5.31 -7.97 -7.24
N VAL A 102 -6.16 -6.98 -7.01
CA VAL A 102 -6.00 -5.64 -7.57
C VAL A 102 -4.70 -5.00 -7.09
N THR A 103 -4.38 -5.12 -5.81
CA THR A 103 -3.13 -4.60 -5.23
C THR A 103 -1.90 -5.27 -5.84
N LYS A 104 -1.93 -6.59 -6.05
CA LYS A 104 -0.81 -7.30 -6.71
C LYS A 104 -0.66 -6.89 -8.16
N LEU A 105 -1.74 -6.78 -8.92
CA LEU A 105 -1.68 -6.31 -10.31
C LEU A 105 -1.12 -4.89 -10.41
N ALA A 106 -1.54 -3.98 -9.52
CA ALA A 106 -1.05 -2.60 -9.53
C ALA A 106 0.42 -2.49 -9.13
N THR A 107 0.86 -3.21 -8.10
CA THR A 107 2.28 -3.25 -7.71
C THR A 107 3.14 -3.93 -8.77
N GLU A 108 2.64 -4.98 -9.44
CA GLU A 108 3.31 -5.59 -10.57
C GLU A 108 3.49 -4.62 -11.74
N ARG A 109 2.47 -3.82 -12.04
CA ARG A 109 2.51 -2.83 -13.12
C ARG A 109 3.43 -1.66 -12.80
N ASN A 110 3.31 -1.08 -11.61
CA ASN A 110 4.14 0.07 -11.21
C ASN A 110 5.61 -0.31 -11.08
N ALA A 111 5.90 -1.54 -10.62
CA ALA A 111 7.26 -2.04 -10.43
C ALA A 111 8.12 -1.09 -9.58
N ILE A 112 7.56 -0.58 -8.49
CA ILE A 112 8.24 0.30 -7.53
C ILE A 112 8.39 -0.45 -6.21
N THR A 113 9.63 -0.54 -5.72
CA THR A 113 9.95 -1.07 -4.41
C THR A 113 10.63 0.01 -3.58
N ILE A 114 10.02 0.36 -2.45
CA ILE A 114 10.60 1.23 -1.44
C ILE A 114 11.32 0.33 -0.44
N LYS A 115 12.59 0.63 -0.20
CA LYS A 115 13.42 0.04 0.84
C LYS A 115 13.78 1.13 1.83
N ILE A 116 13.63 0.85 3.11
CA ILE A 116 14.19 1.68 4.16
C ILE A 116 15.63 1.20 4.43
N GLU A 117 16.56 2.11 4.74
CA GLU A 117 17.96 1.76 5.07
C GLU A 117 18.23 1.68 6.59
N SER A 118 17.27 2.11 7.41
CA SER A 118 17.39 2.19 8.86
C SER A 118 16.03 1.98 9.52
N ASP A 119 16.03 1.47 10.75
CA ASP A 119 14.85 1.10 11.57
C ASP A 119 14.25 2.30 12.34
N VAL A 120 14.82 3.49 12.11
CA VAL A 120 14.51 4.75 12.79
C VAL A 120 13.13 5.34 12.39
N TRP A 121 12.34 4.62 11.60
CA TRP A 121 10.95 4.98 11.27
C TRP A 121 9.96 4.69 12.39
N ASP A 122 10.41 3.99 13.43
CA ASP A 122 9.64 3.71 14.64
C ASP A 122 9.78 4.83 15.66
N GLU A 123 8.88 5.82 15.59
CA GLU A 123 8.81 6.95 16.52
C GLU A 123 7.34 7.20 16.93
N PRO A 124 6.95 6.85 18.17
CA PRO A 124 5.59 7.02 18.68
C PRO A 124 5.02 8.43 18.51
N LEU A 125 5.86 9.48 18.52
CA LEU A 125 5.43 10.86 18.32
C LEU A 125 4.72 11.08 16.98
N SER A 126 5.09 10.32 15.94
CA SER A 126 4.41 10.38 14.64
C SER A 126 3.03 9.71 14.70
N GLY A 127 2.86 8.64 15.50
CA GLY A 127 1.65 7.83 15.54
C GLY A 127 0.41 8.65 15.90
N ASP A 128 0.49 9.49 16.94
CA ASP A 128 -0.61 10.36 17.35
C ASP A 128 -1.02 11.39 16.30
N THR A 129 -0.06 11.86 15.52
CA THR A 129 -0.31 12.78 14.42
C THR A 129 -0.92 12.05 13.23
N ILE A 130 -0.40 10.86 12.90
CA ILE A 130 -0.77 10.10 11.71
C ILE A 130 -2.14 9.44 11.86
N LYS A 131 -2.46 8.89 13.03
CA LYS A 131 -3.75 8.20 13.23
C LYS A 131 -4.96 9.11 12.99
N LYS A 132 -4.81 10.42 13.21
CA LYS A 132 -5.86 11.43 12.99
C LYS A 132 -6.02 11.84 11.52
N LEU A 133 -5.16 11.35 10.62
CA LEU A 133 -5.21 11.70 9.21
C LEU A 133 -6.32 10.94 8.48
N LEU A 134 -7.00 11.64 7.58
CA LEU A 134 -7.80 11.02 6.54
C LEU A 134 -6.87 10.57 5.41
N PRO A 135 -6.91 9.30 4.94
CA PRO A 135 -6.08 8.84 3.85
C PRO A 135 -6.20 9.70 2.58
N SER A 136 -7.41 10.21 2.30
CA SER A 136 -7.71 11.15 1.20
C SER A 136 -6.84 12.43 1.21
N THR A 137 -6.45 12.90 2.39
CA THR A 137 -5.68 14.14 2.57
C THR A 137 -4.17 13.93 2.39
N VAL A 138 -3.72 12.68 2.40
CA VAL A 138 -2.31 12.33 2.26
C VAL A 138 -1.98 12.13 0.79
N LYS A 139 -1.06 12.95 0.29
CA LYS A 139 -0.51 12.76 -1.05
C LYS A 139 0.46 11.58 -1.04
N MET A 140 0.00 10.46 -1.60
CA MET A 140 0.83 9.27 -1.76
C MET A 140 1.88 9.50 -2.87
N PRO A 141 3.12 8.99 -2.70
CA PRO A 141 4.19 9.19 -3.68
C PRO A 141 3.90 8.43 -4.99
N TYR A 142 3.16 7.33 -4.91
CA TYR A 142 2.72 6.51 -6.04
C TYR A 142 1.37 5.88 -5.76
N ASN A 143 0.60 5.61 -6.82
CA ASN A 143 -0.68 4.88 -6.71
C ASN A 143 -0.50 3.42 -6.31
N ALA A 144 0.69 2.83 -6.48
CA ALA A 144 1.01 1.49 -5.98
C ALA A 144 2.52 1.33 -5.80
N PHE A 145 2.92 0.64 -4.73
CA PHE A 145 4.32 0.33 -4.44
C PHE A 145 4.43 -0.87 -3.50
N ILE A 146 5.60 -1.49 -3.46
CA ILE A 146 5.97 -2.51 -2.47
C ILE A 146 6.89 -1.86 -1.45
N LEU A 147 6.54 -1.91 -0.17
CA LEU A 147 7.46 -1.61 0.92
C LEU A 147 8.15 -2.92 1.34
N ASP A 148 9.46 -3.01 1.11
CA ASP A 148 10.28 -4.14 1.54
C ASP A 148 10.83 -3.87 2.93
N VAL A 149 10.39 -4.69 3.89
CA VAL A 149 10.71 -4.57 5.31
C VAL A 149 11.41 -5.83 5.84
N THR A 150 11.95 -6.67 4.97
CA THR A 150 12.55 -7.96 5.32
C THR A 150 13.67 -7.84 6.37
N ASN A 151 14.40 -6.73 6.33
CA ASN A 151 15.51 -6.43 7.24
C ASN A 151 15.05 -5.82 8.58
N TYR A 152 13.75 -5.72 8.82
CA TYR A 152 13.17 -5.12 10.01
C TYR A 152 12.36 -6.13 10.79
N ASN A 153 12.30 -5.93 12.10
CA ASN A 153 11.52 -6.77 13.00
C ASN A 153 10.10 -6.22 13.16
N TRP A 154 9.43 -5.96 12.03
CA TRP A 154 8.02 -5.58 12.05
C TRP A 154 7.18 -6.84 12.16
N THR A 155 6.18 -6.81 13.03
CA THR A 155 5.29 -7.94 13.27
C THR A 155 3.86 -7.58 12.89
N TYR A 156 3.11 -8.60 12.49
CA TYR A 156 1.66 -8.56 12.32
C TYR A 156 1.11 -9.92 12.75
N ASN A 157 0.19 -9.95 13.71
CA ASN A 157 -0.36 -11.22 14.23
C ASN A 157 0.74 -12.15 14.78
N ASN A 158 1.74 -11.60 15.45
CA ASN A 158 2.94 -12.31 15.93
C ASN A 158 3.84 -12.91 14.83
N GLU A 159 3.62 -12.58 13.56
CA GLU A 159 4.46 -13.04 12.46
C GLU A 159 5.33 -11.92 11.89
N LYS A 160 6.54 -12.26 11.44
CA LYS A 160 7.43 -11.27 10.84
C LYS A 160 6.90 -10.82 9.49
N VAL A 161 6.72 -9.52 9.31
CA VAL A 161 6.35 -8.90 8.04
C VAL A 161 7.57 -8.89 7.12
N LYS A 162 7.39 -9.35 5.88
CA LYS A 162 8.41 -9.32 4.83
C LYS A 162 8.22 -8.13 3.90
N THR A 163 7.01 -8.01 3.36
CA THR A 163 6.66 -6.96 2.40
C THR A 163 5.23 -6.51 2.61
N ILE A 164 5.00 -5.21 2.40
CA ILE A 164 3.66 -4.63 2.36
C ILE A 164 3.44 -4.09 0.96
N HIS A 165 2.45 -4.63 0.26
CA HIS A 165 2.05 -4.08 -1.02
C HIS A 165 0.95 -3.06 -0.77
N PHE A 166 1.16 -1.85 -1.23
CA PHE A 166 0.21 -0.76 -1.12
C PHE A 166 -0.38 -0.43 -2.48
N SER A 167 -1.65 -0.05 -2.50
CA SER A 167 -2.27 0.55 -3.66
C SER A 167 -3.40 1.51 -3.29
N LYS A 168 -3.58 2.52 -4.14
CA LYS A 168 -4.67 3.50 -4.12
C LYS A 168 -5.39 3.42 -5.46
N PHE A 169 -6.71 3.25 -5.41
CA PHE A 169 -7.59 3.29 -6.58
C PHE A 169 -8.68 4.33 -6.38
N GLY A 170 -9.15 4.96 -7.45
CA GLY A 170 -10.15 6.03 -7.38
C GLY A 170 -9.62 7.37 -6.91
N GLU A 171 -10.38 8.40 -7.26
CA GLU A 171 -10.31 9.72 -6.63
C GLU A 171 -11.12 9.73 -5.33
N ASN A 172 -10.93 10.75 -4.49
CA ASN A 172 -11.56 10.78 -3.16
C ASN A 172 -13.10 10.83 -3.25
N GLU A 173 -13.65 11.49 -4.28
CA GLU A 173 -15.09 11.49 -4.59
C GLU A 173 -15.32 11.59 -6.09
N LYS A 174 -16.13 10.69 -6.65
CA LYS A 174 -16.57 10.71 -8.05
C LYS A 174 -18.00 10.20 -8.14
N TYR A 175 -18.85 10.85 -8.93
CA TYR A 175 -20.20 10.36 -9.20
C TYR A 175 -20.21 9.54 -10.49
N ILE A 176 -20.76 8.33 -10.43
CA ILE A 176 -21.09 7.52 -11.62
C ILE A 176 -22.52 7.03 -11.45
N ASN A 177 -23.40 7.37 -12.42
CA ASN A 177 -24.82 7.05 -12.39
C ASN A 177 -25.47 7.39 -11.03
N GLU A 178 -25.28 8.62 -10.57
CA GLU A 178 -25.84 9.18 -9.32
C GLU A 178 -25.37 8.50 -8.02
N LYS A 179 -24.46 7.52 -8.10
CA LYS A 179 -23.82 6.91 -6.93
C LYS A 179 -22.53 7.65 -6.60
N ASN A 180 -22.40 8.08 -5.35
CA ASN A 180 -21.12 8.56 -4.82
C ASN A 180 -20.17 7.38 -4.70
N ILE A 181 -19.03 7.47 -5.39
CA ILE A 181 -18.00 6.44 -5.40
C ILE A 181 -16.74 7.04 -4.80
N HIS A 182 -16.23 6.33 -3.80
CA HIS A 182 -15.01 6.70 -3.11
C HIS A 182 -13.82 5.92 -3.66
N GLY A 183 -12.64 6.52 -3.53
CA GLY A 183 -11.39 5.81 -3.68
C GLY A 183 -11.24 4.71 -2.63
N MET A 184 -10.25 3.86 -2.82
CA MET A 184 -9.92 2.78 -1.92
C MET A 184 -8.41 2.72 -1.74
N PHE A 185 -7.97 2.61 -0.50
CA PHE A 185 -6.58 2.35 -0.15
C PHE A 185 -6.50 0.90 0.32
N VAL A 186 -5.59 0.11 -0.23
CA VAL A 186 -5.47 -1.31 0.09
C VAL A 186 -4.02 -1.65 0.42
N LEU A 187 -3.87 -2.40 1.50
CA LEU A 187 -2.62 -3.00 1.95
C LEU A 187 -2.74 -4.52 1.87
N VAL A 188 -1.73 -5.16 1.28
CA VAL A 188 -1.55 -6.61 1.32
C VAL A 188 -0.24 -6.90 2.03
N ILE A 189 -0.34 -7.45 3.23
CA ILE A 189 0.77 -7.70 4.15
C ILE A 189 1.17 -9.17 4.01
N TYR A 190 2.44 -9.39 3.67
CA TYR A 190 3.02 -10.73 3.57
C TYR A 190 3.91 -10.99 4.76
N THR A 191 3.65 -12.12 5.41
CA THR A 191 4.35 -12.59 6.60
C THR A 191 5.06 -13.92 6.29
N ASP A 192 5.34 -14.70 7.34
CA ASP A 192 5.77 -16.09 7.19
C ASP A 192 4.63 -17.03 6.82
N ASP A 193 3.37 -16.70 7.16
CA ASP A 193 2.20 -17.43 6.63
C ASP A 193 2.06 -17.18 5.11
N PRO A 194 1.81 -18.25 4.32
CA PRO A 194 1.43 -18.10 2.91
C PRO A 194 0.09 -17.37 2.67
N ALA A 195 -0.75 -17.15 3.68
CA ALA A 195 -1.93 -16.30 3.61
C ALA A 195 -1.52 -14.83 3.49
N ALA A 196 -2.08 -14.12 2.51
CA ALA A 196 -1.95 -12.67 2.49
C ALA A 196 -2.95 -12.06 3.47
N ASN A 197 -2.47 -11.17 4.34
CA ASN A 197 -3.35 -10.37 5.20
C ASN A 197 -3.74 -9.10 4.44
N VAL A 198 -5.03 -8.79 4.39
CA VAL A 198 -5.55 -7.68 3.57
C VAL A 198 -6.23 -6.65 4.47
N ILE A 199 -5.83 -5.39 4.34
CA ILE A 199 -6.46 -4.25 5.00
C ILE A 199 -6.92 -3.29 3.91
N TYR A 200 -8.16 -2.84 3.96
CA TYR A 200 -8.65 -1.76 3.11
C TYR A 200 -9.08 -0.57 3.96
N LEU A 201 -8.89 0.64 3.44
CA LEU A 201 -9.20 1.88 4.13
C LEU A 201 -10.12 2.73 3.25
N ASP A 202 -11.26 3.08 3.84
CA ASP A 202 -12.11 4.17 3.38
C ASP A 202 -11.31 5.50 3.46
N PRO A 203 -11.12 6.22 2.34
CA PRO A 203 -10.33 7.43 2.31
C PRO A 203 -10.93 8.59 3.11
N ASN A 204 -12.22 8.52 3.46
CA ASN A 204 -12.95 9.57 4.16
C ASN A 204 -13.09 9.33 5.66
N LYS A 205 -12.56 8.22 6.16
CA LYS A 205 -12.42 7.96 7.60
C LYS A 205 -10.97 8.12 8.02
N SER A 206 -10.77 8.61 9.23
CA SER A 206 -9.44 8.69 9.81
C SER A 206 -8.83 7.30 10.01
N LEU A 207 -7.50 7.22 10.04
CA LEU A 207 -6.84 5.95 10.36
C LEU A 207 -7.25 5.43 11.75
N GLU A 208 -7.48 6.34 12.70
CA GLU A 208 -7.97 6.01 14.04
C GLU A 208 -9.37 5.39 14.01
N GLU A 209 -10.28 5.89 13.16
CA GLU A 209 -11.57 5.25 12.95
C GLU A 209 -11.40 3.83 12.38
N HIS A 210 -10.51 3.62 11.41
CA HIS A 210 -10.23 2.28 10.89
C HIS A 210 -9.65 1.32 11.94
N ILE A 211 -8.77 1.81 12.80
CA ILE A 211 -8.19 1.03 13.91
C ILE A 211 -9.28 0.66 14.92
N LYS A 212 -10.17 1.59 15.27
CA LYS A 212 -11.25 1.40 16.25
C LYS A 212 -12.42 0.58 15.74
N MET A 213 -12.71 0.65 14.44
CA MET A 213 -13.84 -0.06 13.83
C MET A 213 -13.72 -1.57 13.91
N GLY A 214 -12.56 -2.11 14.33
CA GLY A 214 -12.45 -3.51 14.69
C GLY A 214 -13.02 -4.41 13.62
N TYR A 215 -12.62 -4.19 12.35
CA TYR A 215 -12.59 -5.31 11.40
C TYR A 215 -11.96 -6.47 12.16
N ASP A 216 -12.51 -7.68 12.01
CA ASP A 216 -12.27 -8.96 12.70
C ASP A 216 -10.79 -9.43 12.83
N LEU A 217 -9.91 -8.47 13.10
CA LEU A 217 -8.49 -8.46 13.04
C LEU A 217 -8.04 -8.43 14.50
N LYS A 218 -7.68 -9.60 15.01
CA LYS A 218 -6.85 -9.69 16.22
C LYS A 218 -5.61 -8.82 15.99
N GLY A 219 -5.16 -8.06 17.01
CA GLY A 219 -3.95 -7.23 16.91
C GLY A 219 -4.15 -5.77 16.51
N THR A 220 -5.05 -5.04 17.20
CA THR A 220 -5.29 -3.59 16.99
C THR A 220 -4.01 -2.76 17.04
N ASP A 221 -3.10 -3.09 17.96
CA ASP A 221 -1.84 -2.37 18.13
C ASP A 221 -0.92 -2.58 16.91
N ASP A 222 -0.80 -3.81 16.40
CA ASP A 222 0.00 -4.13 15.20
C ASP A 222 -0.51 -3.35 13.97
N ILE A 223 -1.84 -3.23 13.82
CA ILE A 223 -2.44 -2.44 12.73
C ILE A 223 -2.10 -0.96 12.89
N GLU A 224 -2.25 -0.40 14.09
CA GLU A 224 -1.91 1.00 14.36
C GLU A 224 -0.44 1.28 14.02
N TYR A 225 0.47 0.40 14.43
CA TYR A 225 1.90 0.53 14.13
C TYR A 225 2.18 0.46 12.63
N LEU A 226 1.59 -0.52 11.92
CA LEU A 226 1.81 -0.68 10.48
C LEU A 226 1.28 0.49 9.66
N LEU A 227 0.04 0.92 9.94
CA LEU A 227 -0.56 2.06 9.25
C LEU A 227 0.24 3.34 9.52
N SER A 228 0.63 3.58 10.78
CA SER A 228 1.43 4.74 11.15
C SER A 228 2.76 4.78 10.40
N ARG A 229 3.48 3.64 10.33
CA ARG A 229 4.77 3.55 9.64
C ARG A 229 4.62 3.71 8.13
N LEU A 230 3.62 3.06 7.52
CA LEU A 230 3.38 3.17 6.08
C LEU A 230 3.12 4.61 5.67
N PHE A 231 2.20 5.29 6.37
CA PHE A 231 1.86 6.68 6.06
C PHE A 231 3.02 7.63 6.37
N SER A 232 3.77 7.40 7.45
CA SER A 232 4.99 8.16 7.75
C SER A 232 6.00 8.09 6.60
N ILE A 233 6.27 6.88 6.10
CA ILE A 233 7.19 6.61 4.99
C ILE A 233 6.69 7.23 3.68
N ALA A 234 5.41 7.08 3.37
CA ALA A 234 4.81 7.62 2.16
C ALA A 234 4.89 9.15 2.14
N MET A 235 4.53 9.80 3.25
CA MET A 235 4.64 11.27 3.39
C MET A 235 6.09 11.72 3.33
N TYR A 236 7.03 10.99 3.93
CA TYR A 236 8.44 11.34 3.88
C TYR A 236 8.96 11.31 2.46
N LEU A 237 8.67 10.23 1.73
CA LEU A 237 9.06 10.13 0.33
C LEU A 237 8.45 11.26 -0.50
N GLU A 238 7.17 11.56 -0.35
CA GLU A 238 6.55 12.64 -1.14
C GLU A 238 7.18 14.02 -0.85
N ASN A 239 7.53 14.30 0.41
CA ASN A 239 8.16 15.57 0.80
C ASN A 239 9.64 15.67 0.41
N PHE A 240 10.37 14.56 0.39
CA PHE A 240 11.83 14.53 0.21
C PHE A 240 12.31 13.82 -1.06
N LYS A 241 11.42 13.45 -1.99
CA LYS A 241 11.78 12.74 -3.24
C LYS A 241 12.84 13.43 -4.12
N LEU A 242 13.01 14.75 -3.97
CA LEU A 242 14.03 15.53 -4.68
C LEU A 242 15.34 15.69 -3.88
N ASP A 243 15.32 15.41 -2.58
CA ASP A 243 16.49 15.50 -1.70
C ASP A 243 17.30 14.20 -1.78
N LYS A 244 18.36 14.22 -2.59
CA LYS A 244 19.26 13.07 -2.80
C LYS A 244 20.00 12.61 -1.53
N SER A 245 20.09 13.45 -0.50
CA SER A 245 20.68 13.07 0.79
C SER A 245 19.75 12.15 1.58
N ARG A 246 18.43 12.25 1.35
CA ARG A 246 17.37 11.50 2.04
C ARG A 246 16.79 10.37 1.20
N VAL A 247 16.69 10.56 -0.11
CA VAL A 247 16.05 9.64 -1.04
C VAL A 247 16.99 9.31 -2.18
N VAL A 248 17.31 8.03 -2.34
CA VAL A 248 18.11 7.53 -3.46
C VAL A 248 17.23 6.68 -4.36
N ILE A 249 17.06 7.10 -5.61
CA ILE A 249 16.26 6.38 -6.61
C ILE A 249 17.20 5.65 -7.56
N GLY A 250 17.14 4.33 -7.55
CA GLY A 250 17.87 3.45 -8.45
C GLY A 250 16.94 2.60 -9.32
N LYS A 251 17.49 2.00 -10.37
CA LYS A 251 16.79 1.04 -11.25
C LYS A 251 17.50 -0.30 -11.16
N GLN A 252 16.74 -1.36 -10.92
CA GLN A 252 17.20 -2.74 -10.94
C GLN A 252 16.54 -3.48 -12.10
N ILE A 253 17.33 -4.19 -12.91
CA ILE A 253 16.82 -5.04 -13.97
C ILE A 253 16.64 -6.44 -13.40
N VAL A 254 15.41 -6.94 -13.35
CA VAL A 254 15.14 -8.32 -12.93
C VAL A 254 14.92 -9.18 -14.16
N LYS A 255 15.91 -10.02 -14.48
CA LYS A 255 15.80 -11.03 -15.55
C LYS A 255 14.80 -12.10 -15.14
N LYS A 256 13.75 -12.33 -15.92
CA LYS A 256 12.87 -13.50 -15.74
C LYS A 256 13.51 -14.77 -16.32
N ASN A 257 13.29 -15.89 -15.65
CA ASN A 257 13.71 -17.23 -16.09
C ASN A 257 13.19 -17.55 -17.50
N LYS A 258 14.07 -18.06 -18.39
CA LYS A 258 13.86 -18.31 -19.83
C LYS A 258 12.72 -19.28 -20.21
N LYS A 259 11.93 -19.82 -19.27
CA LYS A 259 11.02 -20.96 -19.54
C LYS A 259 9.65 -20.62 -20.15
N LYS A 260 9.31 -19.36 -20.43
CA LYS A 260 8.13 -19.00 -21.24
C LYS A 260 8.45 -17.81 -22.14
N HIS A 261 8.10 -17.90 -23.42
CA HIS A 261 8.41 -16.99 -24.54
C HIS A 261 7.84 -15.55 -24.42
N ILE A 262 8.10 -14.85 -23.31
CA ILE A 262 7.86 -13.42 -23.19
C ILE A 262 9.12 -12.81 -22.57
N LEU A 263 10.09 -12.51 -23.42
CA LEU A 263 11.32 -11.79 -23.08
C LEU A 263 10.99 -10.30 -22.98
N SER A 264 10.68 -9.83 -21.77
CA SER A 264 10.93 -8.43 -21.43
C SER A 264 11.61 -8.40 -20.06
N ASP A 265 12.75 -7.73 -20.01
CA ASP A 265 13.43 -7.41 -18.76
C ASP A 265 12.51 -6.51 -17.95
N LYS A 266 12.06 -6.98 -16.77
CA LYS A 266 11.22 -6.15 -15.92
C LYS A 266 12.14 -5.18 -15.17
N GLN A 267 12.08 -3.91 -15.54
CA GLN A 267 12.74 -2.85 -14.80
C GLN A 267 11.95 -2.56 -13.52
N ILE A 268 12.61 -2.66 -12.37
CA ILE A 268 12.06 -2.30 -11.06
C ILE A 268 12.76 -1.03 -10.59
N THR A 269 11.98 -0.03 -10.20
CA THR A 269 12.52 1.16 -9.53
C THR A 269 12.68 0.84 -8.05
N VAL A 270 13.91 0.94 -7.54
CA VAL A 270 14.23 0.73 -6.13
C VAL A 270 14.51 2.08 -5.50
N ILE A 271 13.67 2.48 -4.56
CA ILE A 271 13.81 3.74 -3.82
C ILE A 271 14.34 3.40 -2.44
N ARG A 272 15.49 3.94 -2.08
CA ARG A 272 16.07 3.81 -0.75
C ARG A 272 15.84 5.07 0.06
N LEU A 273 15.24 4.92 1.23
CA LEU A 273 14.98 6.02 2.16
C LEU A 273 16.02 6.01 3.28
N LYS A 274 16.63 7.16 3.51
CA LYS A 274 17.66 7.40 4.51
C LYS A 274 17.14 8.37 5.55
N GLN A 275 17.23 7.99 6.82
CA GLN A 275 17.21 8.97 7.89
C GLN A 275 18.63 9.46 8.17
N PRO A 276 18.82 10.72 8.60
CA PRO A 276 20.10 11.20 9.08
C PRO A 276 20.59 10.30 10.22
N LYS A 277 21.85 9.85 10.15
CA LYS A 277 22.48 9.08 11.23
C LYS A 277 22.78 9.99 12.42
N ALA A 278 22.92 9.41 13.61
CA ALA A 278 23.26 10.13 14.84
C ALA A 278 24.52 11.01 14.68
N GLU A 279 25.56 10.51 13.99
CA GLU A 279 26.82 11.23 13.78
C GLU A 279 26.62 12.51 12.94
N ALA A 280 25.81 12.44 11.89
CA ALA A 280 25.50 13.59 11.05
C ALA A 280 24.74 14.69 11.83
N ILE A 281 23.99 14.30 12.86
CA ILE A 281 23.26 15.23 13.73
C ILE A 281 24.20 15.91 14.71
N ILE A 282 25.12 15.13 15.32
CA ILE A 282 26.18 15.64 16.22
C ILE A 282 27.02 16.69 15.48
N GLU A 283 27.45 16.39 14.25
CA GLU A 283 28.23 17.33 13.42
C GLU A 283 27.43 18.59 13.07
N ARG A 284 26.16 18.44 12.65
CA ARG A 284 25.28 19.58 12.32
C ARG A 284 25.05 20.50 13.51
N GLU A 285 24.89 19.94 14.70
CA GLU A 285 24.56 20.68 15.93
C GLU A 285 25.81 21.15 16.69
N GLY A 286 27.02 20.87 16.18
CA GLY A 286 28.28 21.29 16.80
C GLY A 286 28.50 20.71 18.19
N ILE A 287 27.95 19.52 18.46
CA ILE A 287 28.00 18.88 19.78
C ILE A 287 29.37 18.22 19.96
N GLU A 288 30.18 18.72 20.89
CA GLU A 288 31.43 18.05 21.29
C GLU A 288 31.11 16.68 21.90
N LYS A 289 31.63 15.60 21.29
CA LYS A 289 31.40 14.19 21.72
C LYS A 289 31.65 13.95 23.22
N GLY A 290 32.50 14.75 23.88
CA GLY A 290 32.82 14.65 25.31
C GLY A 290 31.87 15.37 26.27
N LYS A 291 30.88 16.14 25.80
CA LYS A 291 29.91 16.90 26.63
C LYS A 291 28.49 16.32 26.61
N ILE A 292 28.29 15.16 26.00
CA ILE A 292 27.00 14.45 25.91
C ILE A 292 26.69 13.81 27.27
N ASN A 293 26.37 14.64 28.28
CA ASN A 293 26.07 14.21 29.65
C ASN A 293 24.62 13.71 29.78
N VAL A 294 24.20 12.77 28.92
CA VAL A 294 22.82 12.25 28.75
C VAL A 294 21.96 13.11 27.81
N SER A 295 22.29 13.07 26.52
CA SER A 295 21.43 13.55 25.44
C SER A 295 20.81 12.34 24.76
N PHE A 296 19.48 12.18 24.81
CA PHE A 296 18.83 11.15 23.99
C PHE A 296 18.48 11.72 22.63
N LEU A 297 18.72 10.93 21.59
CA LEU A 297 18.36 11.26 20.24
C LEU A 297 16.84 11.09 20.08
N VAL A 298 16.13 12.19 19.85
CA VAL A 298 14.75 12.15 19.38
C VAL A 298 14.79 11.87 17.89
N LYS A 299 14.12 10.78 17.46
CA LYS A 299 14.09 10.41 16.05
C LYS A 299 13.25 11.39 15.24
N GLY A 300 13.45 11.36 13.93
CA GLY A 300 12.70 12.21 13.03
C GLY A 300 11.23 11.81 13.05
N HIS A 301 10.32 12.78 13.11
CA HIS A 301 8.90 12.49 13.26
C HIS A 301 8.00 13.51 12.60
N TRP A 302 6.77 13.08 12.33
CA TRP A 302 5.71 13.96 11.88
C TRP A 302 5.06 14.67 13.05
N ARG A 303 4.87 15.98 12.90
CA ARG A 303 4.11 16.80 13.84
C ARG A 303 3.14 17.69 13.09
N ASN A 304 1.94 17.86 13.65
CA ASN A 304 1.05 18.91 13.20
C ASN A 304 1.50 20.26 13.79
N GLN A 305 2.08 21.11 12.95
CA GLN A 305 2.63 22.40 13.36
C GLN A 305 1.60 23.50 13.07
N SER A 306 1.34 24.36 14.05
CA SER A 306 0.47 25.52 13.88
C SER A 306 1.24 26.69 13.26
N TYR A 307 0.64 27.31 12.25
CA TYR A 307 1.14 28.48 11.55
C TYR A 307 0.07 29.57 11.56
N ILE A 308 0.48 30.81 11.31
CA ILE A 308 -0.42 31.95 11.13
C ILE A 308 -0.30 32.37 9.66
N ASN A 309 -1.43 32.45 8.97
CA ASN A 309 -1.48 33.01 7.63
C ASN A 309 -1.08 34.49 7.68
N SER A 310 -0.08 34.89 6.89
CA SER A 310 0.45 36.25 6.90
C SER A 310 -0.58 37.31 6.50
N GLU A 311 -1.49 36.93 5.59
CA GLU A 311 -2.54 37.78 5.01
C GLU A 311 -3.82 37.74 5.86
N SER A 312 -4.40 36.56 6.07
CA SER A 312 -5.69 36.45 6.79
C SER A 312 -5.56 36.51 8.32
N LYS A 313 -4.33 36.40 8.87
CA LYS A 313 -4.04 36.23 10.31
C LYS A 313 -4.68 34.99 10.95
N GLU A 314 -5.33 34.13 10.16
CA GLU A 314 -5.93 32.91 10.65
C GLU A 314 -4.87 31.85 10.96
N ARG A 315 -5.15 31.07 12.00
CA ARG A 315 -4.31 29.91 12.34
C ARG A 315 -4.67 28.74 11.44
N TYR A 316 -3.65 28.10 10.88
CA TYR A 316 -3.80 26.84 10.18
C TYR A 316 -2.74 25.85 10.66
N ASN A 317 -3.07 24.57 10.61
CA ASN A 317 -2.15 23.51 10.99
C ASN A 317 -1.63 22.83 9.71
N LYS A 318 -0.33 22.54 9.68
CA LYS A 318 0.30 21.82 8.57
C LYS A 318 1.25 20.76 9.11
N LEU A 319 1.15 19.56 8.54
CA LEU A 319 2.10 18.48 8.79
C LEU A 319 3.51 18.92 8.42
N LYS A 320 4.44 18.74 9.35
CA LYS A 320 5.86 19.02 9.15
C LYS A 320 6.69 17.86 9.69
N TRP A 321 7.68 17.47 8.91
CA TRP A 321 8.73 16.58 9.37
C TRP A 321 9.69 17.37 10.27
N ILE A 322 9.85 16.88 11.50
CA ILE A 322 10.86 17.35 12.43
C ILE A 322 12.06 16.43 12.24
N ASP A 323 13.19 16.99 11.81
CA ASP A 323 14.43 16.23 11.74
C ASP A 323 14.85 15.77 13.13
N SER A 324 15.52 14.63 13.19
CA SER A 324 16.07 14.11 14.43
C SER A 324 16.95 15.15 15.12
N TYR A 325 16.87 15.21 16.45
CA TYR A 325 17.56 16.20 17.28
C TYR A 325 17.84 15.63 18.66
N PHE A 326 18.82 16.20 19.37
CA PHE A 326 19.08 15.82 20.76
C PHE A 326 18.18 16.57 21.73
N LYS A 327 17.67 15.86 22.74
CA LYS A 327 16.88 16.46 23.83
C LYS A 327 17.48 16.11 25.20
N GLY A 328 17.55 17.12 26.08
CA GLY A 328 17.89 16.97 27.49
C GLY A 328 19.10 17.78 27.97
N LYS A 329 19.02 18.27 29.22
CA LYS A 329 20.16 18.64 30.08
C LYS A 329 20.13 17.89 31.43
N ASP A 330 19.09 17.12 31.74
CA ASP A 330 18.83 16.53 33.07
C ASP A 330 18.29 15.09 33.01
N LYS A 331 18.76 14.31 33.98
CA LYS A 331 18.88 12.84 34.07
C LYS A 331 17.60 12.05 34.33
N ASP A 332 16.47 12.69 34.63
CA ASP A 332 15.41 12.00 35.40
C ASP A 332 14.25 11.40 34.58
N LYS A 333 14.39 11.26 33.25
CA LYS A 333 13.36 10.61 32.43
C LYS A 333 13.97 9.73 31.33
N LEU A 334 14.64 8.64 31.74
CA LEU A 334 15.12 7.59 30.86
C LEU A 334 14.32 6.29 31.08
N GLN A 335 13.32 6.06 30.24
CA GLN A 335 12.88 4.71 29.87
C GLN A 335 12.71 4.63 28.35
N LYS A 336 13.82 4.36 27.67
CA LYS A 336 14.00 3.37 26.60
C LYS A 336 15.18 3.80 25.73
N ILE A 337 16.24 3.03 25.91
CA ILE A 337 17.53 3.15 25.27
C ILE A 337 17.43 2.49 23.89
N ILE A 338 17.96 3.18 22.86
CA ILE A 338 18.65 2.49 21.76
C ILE A 338 20.12 2.71 22.07
N GLU A 339 20.82 1.62 22.38
CA GLU A 339 22.28 1.66 22.53
C GLU A 339 22.85 1.98 21.14
N ILE A 340 23.72 2.98 21.08
CA ILE A 340 24.45 3.35 19.86
C ILE A 340 25.62 2.39 19.67
#